data_AF-A0A327T6I9-F1
#
_entry.id   AF-A0A327T6I9-F1
#
_cell.length_a   1.000
_cell.length_b   1.000
_cell.length_c   1.000
_cell.angle_alpha   90.00
_cell.angle_beta   90.00
_cell.angle_gamma   90.00
#
_symmetry.space_group_name_H-M   'P 1'
#
loop_
_entity.id
_entity.type
_entity.pdbx_description
1 polymer ?
#
loop_
_entity_poly.entity_id
_entity_poly.type
_entity_poly.pdbx_seq_one_letter_code
_entity_poly.pdbx_strand_id
1 'polypeptide(L)'
;METLKKYSQNGSFKFHLRDKLSECFMECNAPTDASGVYLIYGIKNGIEELVYIGISGKLLSNGVIQHRVSGLGGLRDRLINGKHRYSGTGKKVIRYIFWKETMVKESFDQLKIDWYATHCSNIYDSPAEIEERLINKYKPRWNRK
;
A
#
# COMPACT_ATOMS: atom_id res chain seq x y z
N MET A 1 14.71 4.34 2.51
CA MET A 1 13.57 5.17 2.06
C MET A 1 13.97 6.52 1.46
N GLU A 2 15.25 6.90 1.43
CA GLU A 2 15.71 8.22 0.96
C GLU A 2 15.17 8.66 -0.42
N THR A 3 15.01 7.72 -1.35
CA THR A 3 14.41 7.96 -2.68
C THR A 3 12.95 8.41 -2.66
N LEU A 4 12.22 8.17 -1.57
CA LEU A 4 10.82 8.56 -1.40
C LEU A 4 10.67 9.92 -0.70
N LYS A 5 11.73 10.42 -0.04
CA LYS A 5 11.70 11.72 0.67
C LYS A 5 11.42 12.92 -0.24
N LYS A 6 11.63 12.77 -1.56
CA LYS A 6 11.34 13.81 -2.54
C LYS A 6 9.84 14.06 -2.77
N TYR A 7 8.97 13.13 -2.38
CA TYR A 7 7.52 13.27 -2.53
C TYR A 7 6.95 14.01 -1.32
N SER A 8 6.59 15.28 -1.52
CA SER A 8 6.06 16.14 -0.45
C SER A 8 4.66 15.73 0.02
N GLN A 9 3.84 15.17 -0.88
CA GLN A 9 2.54 14.62 -0.54
C GLN A 9 2.71 13.16 -0.10
N ASN A 10 2.82 12.96 1.20
CA ASN A 10 2.97 11.66 1.84
C ASN A 10 2.28 11.65 3.21
N GLY A 11 2.14 10.47 3.79
CA GLY A 11 1.63 10.32 5.14
C GLY A 11 1.73 8.89 5.63
N SER A 12 1.26 8.68 6.85
CA SER A 12 1.24 7.36 7.47
C SER A 12 -0.02 7.19 8.31
N PHE A 13 -0.47 5.94 8.43
CA PHE A 13 -1.48 5.54 9.40
C PHE A 13 -1.19 4.13 9.92
N LYS A 14 -1.91 3.74 10.98
CA LYS A 14 -1.73 2.48 11.67
C LYS A 14 -2.96 1.60 11.51
N PHE A 15 -2.76 0.29 11.53
CA PHE A 15 -3.80 -0.72 11.50
C PHE A 15 -3.52 -1.73 12.61
N HIS A 16 -4.42 -1.89 13.56
CA HIS A 16 -4.31 -2.86 14.64
C HIS A 16 -5.10 -4.12 14.32
N LEU A 17 -4.67 -5.25 14.89
CA LEU A 17 -5.30 -6.56 14.63
C LEU A 17 -6.82 -6.56 14.89
N ARG A 18 -7.26 -5.82 15.91
CA ARG A 18 -8.67 -5.74 16.34
C ARG A 18 -9.48 -4.72 15.54
N ASP A 19 -8.84 -3.92 14.68
CA ASP A 19 -9.51 -2.81 13.99
C ASP A 19 -10.60 -3.30 13.04
N LYS A 20 -11.72 -2.61 13.03
CA LYS A 20 -12.76 -2.79 12.01
C LYS A 20 -12.40 -2.00 10.76
N LEU A 21 -12.98 -2.40 9.63
CA LEU A 21 -12.77 -1.68 8.36
C LEU A 21 -13.12 -0.19 8.46
N SER A 22 -14.16 0.16 9.25
CA SER A 22 -14.55 1.54 9.51
C SER A 22 -13.47 2.34 10.23
N GLU A 23 -12.76 1.75 11.19
CA GLU A 23 -11.67 2.43 11.91
C GLU A 23 -10.49 2.67 10.97
N CYS A 24 -10.15 1.68 10.14
CA CYS A 24 -9.11 1.81 9.12
C CYS A 24 -9.43 2.94 8.14
N PHE A 25 -10.71 3.08 7.77
CA PHE A 25 -11.18 4.14 6.88
C PHE A 25 -11.00 5.54 7.50
N MET A 26 -11.21 5.68 8.81
CA MET A 26 -11.03 6.94 9.53
C MET A 26 -9.56 7.34 9.67
N GLU A 27 -8.68 6.37 9.94
CA GLU A 27 -7.23 6.61 10.10
C GLU A 27 -6.50 6.83 8.77
N CYS A 28 -7.02 6.30 7.67
CA CYS A 28 -6.38 6.42 6.36
C CYS A 28 -6.51 7.84 5.78
N ASN A 29 -5.44 8.61 5.97
CA ASN A 29 -5.24 9.98 5.48
C ASN A 29 -4.68 10.08 4.04
N ALA A 30 -4.67 8.98 3.29
CA ALA A 30 -4.20 8.97 1.91
C ALA A 30 -5.13 9.75 0.96
N PRO A 31 -4.59 10.35 -0.13
CA PRO A 31 -5.39 11.11 -1.08
C PRO A 31 -6.32 10.23 -1.91
N THR A 32 -7.45 10.82 -2.30
CA THR A 32 -8.50 10.21 -3.13
C THR A 32 -8.32 10.48 -4.63
N ASP A 33 -7.40 11.37 -4.97
CA ASP A 33 -7.18 11.93 -6.32
C ASP A 33 -5.76 11.72 -6.84
N ALA A 34 -4.92 10.98 -6.10
CA ALA A 34 -3.54 10.69 -6.50
C ALA A 34 -3.25 9.19 -6.59
N SER A 35 -2.23 8.88 -7.38
CA SER A 35 -1.63 7.55 -7.50
C SER A 35 -0.24 7.54 -6.89
N GLY A 36 0.25 6.37 -6.52
CA GLY A 36 1.51 6.28 -5.80
C GLY A 36 1.82 4.93 -5.21
N VAL A 37 2.80 4.94 -4.33
CA VAL A 37 3.35 3.75 -3.67
C VAL A 37 3.00 3.79 -2.20
N TYR A 38 2.73 2.62 -1.62
CA TYR A 38 2.59 2.45 -0.19
C TYR A 38 3.45 1.29 0.31
N LEU A 39 4.01 1.45 1.51
CA LEU A 39 4.88 0.52 2.20
C LEU A 39 4.18 0.10 3.47
N ILE A 40 4.17 -1.21 3.74
CA ILE A 40 3.53 -1.79 4.92
C ILE A 40 4.60 -2.40 5.78
N TYR A 41 4.64 -1.93 7.02
CA TYR A 41 5.52 -2.41 8.07
C TYR A 41 4.70 -3.23 9.06
N GLY A 42 5.12 -4.45 9.34
CA GLY A 42 4.62 -5.22 10.48
C GLY A 42 5.37 -4.81 11.75
N ILE A 43 4.65 -4.61 12.84
CA ILE A 43 5.22 -4.24 14.14
C ILE A 43 4.96 -5.35 15.14
N LYS A 44 6.03 -5.87 15.73
CA LYS A 44 6.00 -6.86 16.80
C LYS A 44 7.02 -6.47 17.86
N ASN A 45 6.58 -6.38 19.13
CA ASN A 45 7.44 -5.99 20.25
C ASN A 45 8.21 -4.67 19.99
N GLY A 46 7.58 -3.70 19.31
CA GLY A 46 8.18 -2.41 18.96
C GLY A 46 9.15 -2.42 17.77
N ILE A 47 9.41 -3.58 17.15
CA ILE A 47 10.30 -3.69 15.99
C ILE A 47 9.46 -3.56 14.70
N GLU A 48 9.80 -2.58 13.86
CA GLU A 48 9.19 -2.40 12.54
C GLU A 48 9.92 -3.24 11.47
N GLU A 49 9.19 -4.09 10.74
CA GLU A 49 9.69 -4.90 9.62
C GLU A 49 8.94 -4.53 8.33
N LEU A 50 9.63 -4.18 7.24
CA LEU A 50 9.01 -3.95 5.94
C LEU A 50 8.52 -5.28 5.33
N VAL A 51 7.21 -5.49 5.30
CA VAL A 51 6.62 -6.76 4.85
C VAL A 51 5.97 -6.71 3.48
N TYR A 52 5.51 -5.53 3.03
CA TYR A 52 4.88 -5.38 1.72
C TYR A 52 5.12 -3.99 1.11
N ILE A 53 5.20 -3.95 -0.21
CA ILE A 53 5.18 -2.73 -1.03
C ILE A 53 4.06 -2.90 -2.06
N GLY A 54 3.25 -1.87 -2.26
CA GLY A 54 2.20 -1.90 -3.27
C GLY A 54 1.96 -0.54 -3.91
N ILE A 55 1.18 -0.54 -4.98
CA ILE A 55 0.81 0.68 -5.72
C ILE A 55 -0.69 0.91 -5.85
N SER A 56 -1.03 2.18 -6.03
CA SER A 56 -2.25 2.66 -6.67
C SER A 56 -1.91 3.39 -7.96
N GLY A 57 -2.77 3.26 -8.96
CA GLY A 57 -2.53 3.70 -10.33
C GLY A 57 -2.29 2.53 -11.27
N LYS A 58 -2.80 2.65 -12.50
CA LYS A 58 -2.63 1.63 -13.55
C LYS A 58 -2.03 2.29 -14.77
N LEU A 59 -0.87 1.80 -15.21
CA LEU A 59 -0.32 2.15 -16.52
C LEU A 59 -1.22 1.55 -17.60
N LEU A 60 -1.79 2.40 -18.44
CA LEU A 60 -2.59 2.00 -19.60
C LEU A 60 -1.68 1.72 -20.79
N SER A 61 -2.23 1.03 -21.81
CA SER A 61 -1.48 0.70 -23.03
C SER A 61 -1.01 1.93 -23.82
N ASN A 62 -1.64 3.08 -23.61
CA ASN A 62 -1.24 4.36 -24.22
C ASN A 62 -0.19 5.14 -23.40
N GLY A 63 0.38 4.54 -22.35
CA GLY A 63 1.40 5.17 -21.51
C GLY A 63 0.84 6.10 -20.43
N VAL A 64 -0.47 6.34 -20.37
CA VAL A 64 -1.09 7.18 -19.34
C VAL A 64 -1.28 6.38 -18.05
N ILE A 65 -0.96 6.99 -16.91
CA ILE A 65 -1.27 6.42 -15.59
C ILE A 65 -2.67 6.84 -15.20
N GLN A 66 -3.57 5.88 -15.13
CA GLN A 66 -4.94 6.10 -14.70
C GLN A 66 -5.03 6.04 -13.17
N HIS A 67 -5.46 7.15 -12.56
CA HIS A 67 -5.89 7.17 -11.17
C HIS A 67 -7.09 6.25 -10.97
N ARG A 68 -7.16 5.62 -9.81
CA ARG A 68 -8.36 4.88 -9.45
C ARG A 68 -9.50 5.88 -9.25
N VAL A 69 -10.58 5.72 -10.01
CA VAL A 69 -11.78 6.59 -9.93
C VAL A 69 -12.95 5.94 -9.20
N SER A 70 -12.88 4.64 -8.90
CA SER A 70 -13.96 3.92 -8.23
C SER A 70 -13.86 4.00 -6.71
N GLY A 71 -15.03 3.96 -6.06
CA GLY A 71 -15.16 4.00 -4.60
C GLY A 71 -14.69 5.34 -4.04
N LEU A 72 -13.67 5.29 -3.18
CA LEU A 72 -13.08 6.49 -2.57
C LEU A 72 -12.08 7.20 -3.49
N GLY A 73 -11.68 6.57 -4.59
CA GLY A 73 -10.62 7.05 -5.46
C GLY A 73 -9.18 6.89 -4.92
N GLY A 74 -8.22 7.02 -5.85
CA GLY A 74 -6.80 7.24 -5.55
C GLY A 74 -6.10 6.16 -4.71
N LEU A 75 -5.14 6.59 -3.89
CA LEU A 75 -4.43 5.76 -2.92
C LEU A 75 -5.36 5.27 -1.82
N ARG A 76 -6.27 6.13 -1.35
CA ARG A 76 -7.18 5.80 -0.25
C ARG A 76 -8.04 4.58 -0.55
N ASP A 77 -8.69 4.56 -1.71
CA ASP A 77 -9.52 3.41 -2.08
C ASP A 77 -8.68 2.15 -2.28
N ARG A 78 -7.51 2.28 -2.91
CA ARG A 78 -6.61 1.14 -3.06
C ARG A 78 -6.25 0.56 -1.70
N LEU A 79 -5.98 1.38 -0.68
CA LEU A 79 -5.61 0.97 0.67
C LEU A 79 -6.77 0.30 1.43
N ILE A 80 -7.97 0.88 1.37
CA ILE A 80 -9.15 0.41 2.12
C ILE A 80 -9.88 -0.74 1.41
N ASN A 81 -10.20 -0.56 0.13
CA ASN A 81 -11.05 -1.45 -0.67
C ASN A 81 -10.24 -2.36 -1.61
N GLY A 82 -8.91 -2.26 -1.58
CA GLY A 82 -8.04 -3.07 -2.41
C GLY A 82 -8.18 -4.56 -2.15
N LYS A 83 -7.91 -5.35 -3.19
CA LYS A 83 -7.72 -6.80 -3.06
C LYS A 83 -6.22 -7.13 -3.05
N HIS A 84 -5.85 -8.10 -2.22
CA HIS A 84 -4.55 -8.76 -2.25
C HIS A 84 -4.68 -10.07 -3.05
N ARG A 85 -3.65 -10.45 -3.81
CA ARG A 85 -3.62 -11.70 -4.58
C ARG A 85 -2.65 -12.65 -3.90
N TYR A 86 -3.15 -13.81 -3.48
CA TYR A 86 -2.28 -14.85 -2.95
C TYR A 86 -1.30 -15.34 -4.01
N SER A 87 -0.03 -15.41 -3.63
CA SER A 87 1.02 -16.12 -4.37
C SER A 87 0.63 -17.59 -4.61
N GLY A 88 1.08 -18.15 -5.73
CA GLY A 88 0.81 -19.55 -6.14
C GLY A 88 -0.62 -19.86 -6.59
N THR A 89 -1.66 -19.36 -5.90
CA THR A 89 -3.07 -19.71 -6.21
C THR A 89 -3.76 -18.68 -7.11
N GLY A 90 -3.27 -17.44 -7.11
CA GLY A 90 -3.89 -16.34 -7.81
C GLY A 90 -5.23 -15.87 -7.24
N LYS A 91 -5.71 -16.48 -6.14
CA LYS A 91 -6.95 -16.11 -5.44
C LYS A 91 -6.85 -14.68 -4.92
N LYS A 92 -7.89 -13.88 -5.15
CA LYS A 92 -8.00 -12.52 -4.63
C LYS A 92 -8.82 -12.50 -3.35
N VAL A 93 -8.34 -11.80 -2.33
CA VAL A 93 -9.02 -11.59 -1.05
C VAL A 93 -9.05 -10.09 -0.75
N ILE A 94 -10.05 -9.63 0.01
CA ILE A 94 -10.11 -8.25 0.47
C ILE A 94 -8.88 -7.99 1.36
N ARG A 95 -8.21 -6.86 1.17
CA ARG A 95 -6.91 -6.62 1.79
C ARG A 95 -6.94 -6.57 3.31
N TYR A 96 -7.95 -5.93 3.92
CA TYR A 96 -8.02 -5.89 5.37
C TYR A 96 -8.13 -7.30 5.98
N ILE A 97 -8.83 -8.23 5.30
CA ILE A 97 -8.94 -9.63 5.71
C ILE A 97 -7.55 -10.30 5.61
N PHE A 98 -6.87 -10.11 4.48
CA PHE A 98 -5.50 -10.61 4.30
C PHE A 98 -4.54 -10.11 5.38
N TRP A 99 -4.60 -8.81 5.70
CA TRP A 99 -3.78 -8.21 6.75
C TRP A 99 -4.05 -8.87 8.10
N LYS A 100 -5.32 -9.00 8.53
CA LYS A 100 -5.65 -9.68 9.80
C LYS A 100 -5.13 -11.12 9.83
N GLU A 101 -5.42 -11.90 8.79
CA GLU A 101 -4.97 -13.29 8.71
C GLU A 101 -3.45 -13.41 8.81
N THR A 102 -2.72 -12.50 8.15
CA THR A 102 -1.25 -12.56 8.12
C THR A 102 -0.62 -12.00 9.41
N MET A 103 -1.22 -10.97 10.01
CA MET A 103 -0.83 -10.48 11.33
C MET A 103 -0.96 -11.56 12.41
N VAL A 104 -2.05 -12.34 12.41
CA VAL A 104 -2.20 -13.48 13.34
C VAL A 104 -1.10 -14.52 13.11
N LYS A 105 -0.88 -14.92 11.85
CA LYS A 105 0.13 -15.93 11.49
C LYS A 105 1.55 -15.53 11.89
N GLU A 106 1.89 -14.26 11.71
CA GLU A 106 3.25 -13.74 11.94
C GLU A 106 3.41 -13.06 13.32
N SER A 107 2.33 -13.04 14.10
CA SER A 107 2.25 -12.41 15.44
C SER A 107 2.60 -10.92 15.43
N PHE A 108 2.09 -10.18 14.46
CA PHE A 108 2.17 -8.73 14.44
C PHE A 108 1.02 -8.12 15.25
N ASP A 109 1.35 -7.16 16.12
CA ASP A 109 0.38 -6.42 16.92
C ASP A 109 -0.28 -5.31 16.10
N GLN A 110 0.48 -4.75 15.16
CA GLN A 110 0.09 -3.60 14.36
C GLN A 110 0.76 -3.64 12.99
N LEU A 111 0.13 -3.03 12.00
CA LEU A 111 0.79 -2.58 10.78
C LEU A 111 0.93 -1.05 10.81
N LYS A 112 2.00 -0.55 10.22
CA LYS A 112 2.15 0.86 9.85
C LYS A 112 2.21 0.94 8.34
N ILE A 113 1.40 1.83 7.78
CA ILE A 113 1.30 2.00 6.34
C ILE A 113 1.79 3.40 6.04
N ASP A 114 2.91 3.48 5.33
CA ASP A 114 3.44 4.74 4.79
C ASP A 114 3.04 4.84 3.32
N TRP A 115 2.51 5.98 2.89
CA TRP A 115 2.10 6.19 1.50
C TRP A 115 2.72 7.47 0.93
N TYR A 116 2.98 7.45 -0.37
CA TYR A 116 3.63 8.53 -1.10
C TYR A 116 2.88 8.74 -2.42
N ALA A 117 2.38 9.95 -2.65
CA ALA A 117 1.81 10.31 -3.94
C ALA A 117 2.96 10.54 -4.93
N THR A 118 3.13 9.61 -5.87
CA THR A 118 4.20 9.65 -6.88
C THR A 118 3.69 10.06 -8.26
N HIS A 119 2.37 10.02 -8.45
CA HIS A 119 1.69 10.51 -9.62
C HIS A 119 0.48 11.34 -9.17
N CYS A 120 0.55 12.66 -9.34
CA CYS A 120 -0.46 13.65 -8.99
C CYS A 120 -0.27 14.93 -9.85
N SER A 121 -0.94 16.03 -9.53
CA SER A 121 -0.98 17.23 -10.37
C SER A 121 0.39 17.85 -10.73
N ASN A 122 1.44 17.61 -9.94
CA ASN A 122 2.77 18.21 -10.12
C ASN A 122 3.92 17.18 -10.12
N ILE A 123 3.61 15.89 -9.96
CA ILE A 123 4.59 14.80 -9.94
C ILE A 123 4.05 13.70 -10.85
N TYR A 124 4.86 13.21 -11.79
CA TYR A 124 4.39 12.26 -12.81
C TYR A 124 5.15 10.94 -12.82
N ASP A 125 5.92 10.65 -11.76
CA ASP A 125 6.70 9.42 -11.69
C ASP A 125 5.79 8.18 -11.69
N SER A 126 6.22 7.13 -12.40
CA SER A 126 5.48 5.88 -12.49
C SER A 126 5.48 5.12 -11.16
N PRO A 127 4.31 4.91 -10.50
CA PRO A 127 4.25 4.11 -9.28
C PRO A 127 4.82 2.70 -9.48
N ALA A 128 4.59 2.10 -10.66
CA ALA A 128 5.03 0.75 -10.98
C ALA A 128 6.57 0.63 -11.06
N GLU A 129 7.24 1.61 -11.70
CA GLU A 129 8.71 1.62 -11.77
C GLU A 129 9.33 1.81 -10.38
N ILE A 130 8.71 2.65 -9.54
CA ILE A 130 9.17 2.85 -8.17
C ILE A 130 8.96 1.58 -7.35
N GLU A 131 7.79 0.94 -7.45
CA GLU A 131 7.50 -0.34 -6.78
C GLU A 131 8.51 -1.41 -7.17
N GLU A 132 8.79 -1.58 -8.46
CA GLU A 132 9.76 -2.56 -8.95
C GLU A 132 11.15 -2.31 -8.34
N ARG A 133 11.63 -1.05 -8.38
CA ARG A 133 12.92 -0.67 -7.78
C ARG A 133 12.97 -0.96 -6.29
N LEU A 134 11.90 -0.64 -5.55
CA LEU A 134 11.86 -0.86 -4.10
C LEU A 134 11.76 -2.36 -3.76
N ILE A 135 10.94 -3.13 -4.47
CA ILE A 135 10.84 -4.58 -4.29
C ILE A 135 12.18 -5.26 -4.57
N ASN A 136 12.85 -4.90 -5.67
CA ASN A 136 14.16 -5.47 -6.01
C ASN A 136 15.22 -5.15 -4.94
N LYS A 137 15.15 -3.95 -4.35
CA LYS A 137 16.06 -3.52 -3.29
C LYS A 137 15.79 -4.19 -1.94
N TYR A 138 14.54 -4.21 -1.48
CA TYR A 138 14.21 -4.62 -0.10
C TYR A 138 13.64 -6.04 0.01
N LYS A 139 13.19 -6.64 -1.09
CA LYS A 139 12.66 -8.00 -1.19
C LYS A 139 11.64 -8.35 -0.07
N PRO A 140 10.62 -7.51 0.16
CA PRO A 140 9.61 -7.73 1.20
C PRO A 140 8.89 -9.07 1.02
N ARG A 141 8.67 -9.78 2.14
CA ARG A 141 8.20 -11.18 2.09
C ARG A 141 6.80 -11.35 1.51
N TRP A 142 5.88 -10.39 1.70
CA TRP A 142 4.52 -10.48 1.18
C TRP A 142 4.40 -10.07 -0.30
N ASN A 143 5.49 -9.68 -0.96
CA ASN A 143 5.52 -9.43 -2.41
C ASN A 143 5.94 -10.66 -3.23
N ARG A 144 6.44 -11.72 -2.59
CA ARG A 144 6.88 -12.93 -3.31
C ARG A 144 5.68 -13.57 -4.01
N LYS A 145 5.84 -13.83 -5.31
CA LYS A 145 4.86 -14.47 -6.20
C LYS A 145 4.95 -15.98 -6.14
#